data_AF-A0A5S4U2J8-F1
#
_entry.id   AF-A0A5S4U2J8-F1
#
_cell.length_a   1.000
_cell.length_b   1.000
_cell.length_c   1.000
_cell.angle_alpha   90.00
_cell.angle_beta   90.00
_cell.angle_gamma   90.00
#
_symmetry.space_group_name_H-M   'P 1'
#
loop_
_entity.id
_entity.type
_entity.pdbx_description
1 polymer ?
#
loop_
_entity_poly.entity_id
_entity_poly.type
_entity_poly.pdbx_seq_one_letter_code
_entity_poly.pdbx_strand_id
1 'polypeptide(L)'
;MPNPVCWIDPLGLAGCSSASGQLPKLGGKSVSQVEKTLSENGFTQTKVSNSAAKNQVWNHADGSEVRIHPYGNQSMNMKNGDLTPKSGLNAHIHKENPLGNQLDDFGNVSSNPDLTHIGIKNPSNYPSVRNRPHGSGR
;
A
#
# COMPACT_ATOMS: atom_id res chain seq x y z
N MET A 1 6.95 -15.11 19.94
CA MET A 1 6.98 -13.99 18.97
C MET A 1 8.26 -13.21 19.22
N PRO A 2 9.07 -12.86 18.21
CA PRO A 2 10.18 -11.95 18.46
C PRO A 2 9.60 -10.54 18.65
N ASN A 3 9.96 -9.88 19.75
CA ASN A 3 9.68 -8.46 19.91
C ASN A 3 10.41 -7.69 18.80
N PRO A 4 9.77 -6.70 18.15
CA PRO A 4 10.50 -5.79 17.27
C PRO A 4 11.60 -5.11 18.10
N VAL A 5 12.87 -5.34 17.73
CA VAL A 5 14.02 -4.70 18.39
C VAL A 5 14.10 -3.27 17.86
N CYS A 6 13.33 -2.42 18.51
CA CYS A 6 13.14 -1.03 18.15
C CYS A 6 13.85 -0.19 19.22
N TRP A 7 14.92 0.52 18.84
CA TRP A 7 15.55 1.53 19.70
C TRP A 7 14.87 2.87 19.42
N ILE A 8 14.26 3.46 20.44
CA ILE A 8 13.70 4.81 20.40
C ILE A 8 14.76 5.70 21.07
N ASP A 9 15.30 6.69 20.35
CA ASP A 9 16.22 7.62 20.98
C ASP A 9 15.50 8.56 21.96
N PRO A 10 16.21 9.24 22.89
CA PRO A 10 15.62 10.15 23.86
C PRO A 10 14.88 11.37 23.28
N LEU A 11 15.02 11.63 21.98
CA LEU A 11 14.29 12.68 21.24
C LEU A 11 13.01 12.13 20.59
N GLY A 12 12.70 10.85 20.78
CA GLY A 12 11.53 10.19 20.21
C GLY A 12 11.70 9.78 18.75
N LEU A 13 12.92 9.82 18.20
CA LEU A 13 13.17 9.29 16.87
C LEU A 13 13.29 7.77 16.97
N ALA A 14 12.23 7.08 16.54
CA ALA A 14 12.27 5.65 16.32
C ALA A 14 13.02 5.40 15.00
N GLY A 15 14.33 5.15 15.08
CA GLY A 15 15.16 4.70 13.95
C GLY A 15 14.90 3.24 13.56
N CYS A 16 13.66 2.79 13.70
CA CYS A 16 13.29 1.39 13.51
C CYS A 16 13.13 1.16 12.02
N SER A 17 14.18 0.63 11.39
CA SER A 17 14.07 0.10 10.04
C SER A 17 12.95 -0.92 10.01
N SER A 18 11.86 -0.62 9.30
CA SER A 18 10.80 -1.58 9.04
C SER A 18 11.05 -2.25 7.70
N ALA A 19 10.68 -3.53 7.58
CA ALA A 19 10.74 -4.24 6.31
C ALA A 19 9.98 -3.47 5.22
N SER A 20 8.83 -2.86 5.55
CA SER A 20 8.06 -2.03 4.61
C SER A 20 8.79 -0.76 4.16
N GLY A 21 9.58 -0.14 5.04
CA GLY A 21 10.37 1.05 4.73
C GLY A 21 11.64 0.75 3.95
N GLN A 22 12.17 -0.48 4.05
CA GLN A 22 13.34 -0.94 3.31
C GLN A 22 13.02 -1.49 1.91
N LEU A 23 11.75 -1.70 1.60
CA LEU A 23 11.34 -2.14 0.26
C LEU A 23 11.85 -1.15 -0.80
N PRO A 24 12.32 -1.63 -1.96
CA PRO A 24 12.60 -0.75 -3.07
C PRO A 24 11.33 -0.01 -3.51
N LYS A 25 11.49 1.04 -4.31
CA LYS A 25 10.35 1.76 -4.88
C LYS A 25 9.41 0.81 -5.61
N LEU A 26 8.14 0.84 -5.24
CA LEU A 26 7.08 0.02 -5.82
C LEU A 26 6.21 0.83 -6.78
N GLY A 27 6.26 2.16 -6.70
CA GLY A 27 5.55 3.05 -7.60
C GLY A 27 5.78 2.71 -9.07
N GLY A 28 4.70 2.67 -9.85
CA GLY A 28 4.71 2.39 -11.28
C GLY A 28 4.97 0.93 -11.70
N LYS A 29 5.16 0.01 -10.76
CA LYS A 29 5.24 -1.44 -11.06
C LYS A 29 3.86 -2.03 -11.36
N SER A 30 3.80 -3.22 -11.96
CA SER A 30 2.56 -4.00 -12.05
C SER A 30 2.29 -4.74 -10.73
N VAL A 31 1.03 -5.17 -10.51
CA VAL A 31 0.65 -5.97 -9.32
C VAL A 31 1.57 -7.19 -9.16
N SER A 32 1.77 -7.98 -10.22
CA SER A 32 2.64 -9.16 -10.18
C SER A 32 4.11 -8.82 -9.84
N GLN A 33 4.63 -7.68 -10.31
CA GLN A 33 5.97 -7.23 -9.94
C GLN A 33 6.04 -6.79 -8.48
N VAL A 34 4.99 -6.16 -7.95
CA VAL A 34 4.89 -5.82 -6.53
C VAL A 34 4.83 -7.09 -5.69
N GLU A 35 3.93 -8.03 -5.99
CA GLU A 35 3.80 -9.31 -5.28
C GLU A 35 5.13 -10.08 -5.26
N LYS A 36 5.82 -10.15 -6.40
CA LYS A 36 7.16 -10.76 -6.48
C LYS A 36 8.15 -10.08 -5.54
N THR A 37 8.21 -8.75 -5.56
CA THR A 37 9.11 -7.97 -4.69
C THR A 37 8.78 -8.21 -3.21
N LEU A 38 7.50 -8.26 -2.85
CA LEU A 38 7.07 -8.52 -1.47
C LEU A 38 7.51 -9.91 -0.99
N SER A 39 7.24 -10.95 -1.78
CA SER A 39 7.67 -12.32 -1.47
C SER A 39 9.19 -12.44 -1.34
N GLU A 40 9.96 -11.80 -2.25
CA GLU A 40 11.43 -11.78 -2.19
C GLU A 40 11.99 -11.06 -0.95
N ASN A 41 11.19 -10.18 -0.34
CA ASN A 41 11.54 -9.45 0.89
C ASN A 41 10.82 -10.01 2.13
N GLY A 42 10.39 -11.29 2.08
CA GLY A 42 9.89 -12.01 3.25
C GLY A 42 8.46 -11.67 3.68
N PHE A 43 7.71 -10.91 2.87
CA PHE A 43 6.29 -10.68 3.15
C PHE A 43 5.47 -11.91 2.71
N THR A 44 4.42 -12.22 3.48
CA THR A 44 3.43 -13.25 3.15
C THR A 44 2.08 -12.62 2.90
N GLN A 45 1.39 -13.04 1.84
CA GLN A 45 -0.01 -12.64 1.61
C GLN A 45 -0.91 -13.32 2.66
N THR A 46 -1.50 -12.52 3.54
CA THR A 46 -2.35 -13.03 4.64
C THR A 46 -3.83 -12.95 4.29
N LYS A 47 -4.20 -12.06 3.36
CA LYS A 47 -5.60 -11.86 2.98
C LYS A 47 -5.73 -11.38 1.54
N VAL A 48 -6.76 -11.89 0.87
CA VAL A 48 -7.29 -11.32 -0.38
C VAL A 48 -8.79 -11.17 -0.22
N SER A 49 -9.33 -10.00 -0.58
CA SER A 49 -10.77 -9.75 -0.49
C SER A 49 -11.53 -10.57 -1.53
N ASN A 50 -12.69 -11.10 -1.17
CA ASN A 50 -13.57 -11.82 -2.09
C ASN A 50 -14.32 -10.90 -3.08
N SER A 51 -14.24 -9.58 -2.88
CA SER A 51 -14.83 -8.58 -3.78
C SER A 51 -14.13 -8.53 -5.14
N ALA A 52 -14.79 -7.91 -6.13
CA ALA A 52 -14.20 -7.60 -7.42
C ALA A 52 -12.90 -6.76 -7.31
N ALA A 53 -12.73 -5.99 -6.23
CA ALA A 53 -11.53 -5.19 -6.00
C ALA A 53 -10.29 -6.02 -5.62
N LYS A 54 -10.45 -7.30 -5.23
CA LYS A 54 -9.34 -8.23 -4.92
C LYS A 54 -8.22 -7.60 -4.09
N ASN A 55 -8.58 -6.75 -3.13
CA ASN A 55 -7.63 -6.06 -2.26
C ASN A 55 -6.82 -7.08 -1.46
N GLN A 56 -5.52 -6.88 -1.40
CA GLN A 56 -4.60 -7.80 -0.75
C GLN A 56 -3.96 -7.16 0.47
N VAL A 57 -3.66 -7.99 1.46
CA VAL A 57 -2.85 -7.62 2.63
C VAL A 57 -1.67 -8.58 2.71
N TRP A 58 -0.48 -8.00 2.86
CA TRP A 58 0.79 -8.69 2.97
C TRP A 58 1.47 -8.27 4.26
N ASN A 59 1.87 -9.23 5.09
CA ASN A 59 2.50 -8.95 6.38
C ASN A 59 3.90 -9.56 6.44
N HIS A 60 4.79 -8.91 7.18
CA HIS A 60 6.13 -9.39 7.49
C HIS A 60 6.24 -9.70 8.99
N ALA A 61 7.22 -10.55 9.36
CA ALA A 61 7.38 -11.03 10.73
C ALA A 61 7.74 -9.93 11.75
N ASP A 62 8.25 -8.79 11.29
CA ASP A 62 8.55 -7.61 12.11
C ASP A 62 7.30 -6.77 12.44
N GLY A 63 6.13 -7.13 11.88
CA GLY A 63 4.88 -6.38 12.03
C GLY A 63 4.59 -5.38 10.89
N SER A 64 5.49 -5.26 9.89
CA SER A 64 5.24 -4.41 8.73
C SER A 64 4.07 -4.94 7.89
N GLU A 65 3.31 -4.02 7.29
CA GLU A 65 2.20 -4.35 6.40
C GLU A 65 2.33 -3.61 5.05
N VAL A 66 1.95 -4.31 3.97
CA VAL A 66 1.71 -3.72 2.67
C VAL A 66 0.32 -4.11 2.19
N ARG A 67 -0.49 -3.12 1.83
CA ARG A 67 -1.82 -3.33 1.26
C ARG A 67 -1.79 -3.02 -0.22
N ILE A 68 -2.30 -3.92 -1.04
CA ILE A 68 -2.42 -3.71 -2.50
C ILE A 68 -3.89 -3.52 -2.83
N HIS A 69 -4.22 -2.37 -3.42
CA HIS A 69 -5.53 -2.07 -3.97
C HIS A 69 -5.45 -2.14 -5.50
N PRO A 70 -5.49 -3.33 -6.11
CA PRO A 70 -5.16 -3.52 -7.53
C PRO A 70 -6.16 -2.84 -8.47
N TYR A 71 -7.37 -2.53 -8.00
CA TYR A 71 -8.38 -1.81 -8.79
C TYR A 71 -8.82 -0.48 -8.19
N GLY A 72 -8.04 0.05 -7.23
CA GLY A 72 -8.35 1.29 -6.52
C GLY A 72 -9.67 1.28 -5.75
N ASN A 73 -10.02 2.44 -5.21
CA ASN A 73 -11.23 2.62 -4.40
C ASN A 73 -12.51 2.39 -5.21
N GLN A 74 -13.50 1.77 -4.57
CA GLN A 74 -14.81 1.50 -5.17
C GLN A 74 -15.67 2.75 -5.31
N SER A 75 -15.71 3.56 -4.26
CA SER A 75 -16.53 4.76 -4.19
C SER A 75 -15.78 5.98 -4.73
N MET A 76 -16.50 6.83 -5.47
CA MET A 76 -16.05 8.18 -5.81
C MET A 76 -16.17 9.14 -4.63
N ASN A 77 -16.87 8.74 -3.57
CA ASN A 77 -17.07 9.54 -2.37
C ASN A 77 -16.49 8.82 -1.15
N MET A 78 -15.81 9.55 -0.29
CA MET A 78 -15.38 9.12 1.03
C MET A 78 -16.59 9.08 1.99
N LYS A 79 -16.42 8.41 3.14
CA LYS A 79 -17.51 8.24 4.13
C LYS A 79 -18.03 9.57 4.72
N ASN A 80 -17.20 10.61 4.69
CA ASN A 80 -17.54 11.96 5.17
C ASN A 80 -18.24 12.82 4.10
N GLY A 81 -18.50 12.28 2.90
CA GLY A 81 -19.16 13.00 1.81
C GLY A 81 -18.21 13.68 0.81
N ASP A 82 -16.92 13.76 1.11
CA ASP A 82 -15.92 14.34 0.21
C ASP A 82 -15.65 13.44 -1.00
N LEU A 83 -15.10 14.01 -2.07
CA LEU A 83 -14.65 13.23 -3.22
C LEU A 83 -13.39 12.43 -2.87
N THR A 84 -13.38 11.16 -3.27
CA THR A 84 -12.19 10.30 -3.20
C THR A 84 -11.08 10.93 -4.04
N PRO A 85 -9.87 11.12 -3.48
CA PRO A 85 -8.73 11.62 -4.24
C PRO A 85 -8.46 10.80 -5.49
N LYS A 86 -8.07 11.46 -6.59
CA LYS A 86 -7.78 10.79 -7.88
C LYS A 86 -6.72 9.70 -7.74
N SER A 87 -5.75 9.90 -6.86
CA SER A 87 -4.70 8.92 -6.51
C SER A 87 -5.30 7.62 -5.94
N GLY A 88 -6.32 7.72 -5.10
CA GLY A 88 -7.02 6.56 -4.52
C GLY A 88 -7.94 5.83 -5.50
N LEU A 89 -8.34 6.44 -6.62
CA LEU A 89 -9.24 5.81 -7.59
C LEU A 89 -8.55 4.79 -8.50
N ASN A 90 -7.24 4.91 -8.72
CA ASN A 90 -6.43 3.98 -9.50
C ASN A 90 -5.82 2.88 -8.63
N ALA A 91 -5.21 1.89 -9.28
CA ALA A 91 -4.40 0.90 -8.59
C ALA A 91 -3.28 1.57 -7.79
N HIS A 92 -3.19 1.23 -6.52
CA HIS A 92 -2.19 1.78 -5.61
C HIS A 92 -1.88 0.78 -4.50
N ILE A 93 -0.83 1.08 -3.75
CA ILE A 93 -0.48 0.35 -2.55
C ILE A 93 -0.35 1.31 -1.37
N HIS A 94 -0.39 0.74 -0.17
CA HIS A 94 -0.04 1.39 1.08
C HIS A 94 1.08 0.61 1.74
N LYS A 95 2.06 1.31 2.31
CA LYS A 95 3.11 0.74 3.16
C LYS A 95 2.86 1.22 4.60
N GLU A 96 2.97 0.31 5.56
CA GLU A 96 2.78 0.62 6.97
C GLU A 96 3.91 0.00 7.80
N ASN A 97 4.46 0.75 8.74
CA ASN A 97 5.47 0.24 9.68
C ASN A 97 4.79 -0.51 10.86
N PRO A 98 5.54 -1.24 11.69
CA PRO A 98 4.97 -2.01 12.81
C PRO A 98 4.22 -1.17 13.86
N LEU A 99 4.38 0.16 13.84
CA LEU A 99 3.69 1.09 14.73
C LEU A 99 2.40 1.64 14.13
N GLY A 100 2.00 1.20 12.92
CA GLY A 100 0.80 1.67 12.24
C GLY A 100 0.96 2.95 11.42
N ASN A 101 2.20 3.47 11.29
CA ASN A 101 2.42 4.70 10.52
C ASN A 101 2.49 4.40 9.02
N GLN A 102 1.78 5.20 8.22
CA GLN A 102 1.86 5.12 6.76
C GLN A 102 3.21 5.63 6.25
N LEU A 103 3.76 4.92 5.27
CA LEU A 103 5.02 5.26 4.62
C LEU A 103 4.80 5.66 3.17
N ASP A 104 5.61 6.60 2.68
CA ASP A 104 5.72 6.92 1.25
C ASP A 104 6.50 5.83 0.48
N ASP A 105 6.65 6.00 -0.83
CA ASP A 105 7.34 5.01 -1.68
C ASP A 105 8.82 4.82 -1.31
N PHE A 106 9.43 5.81 -0.65
CA PHE A 106 10.81 5.80 -0.19
C PHE A 106 10.96 5.28 1.25
N GLY A 107 9.86 4.95 1.92
CA GLY A 107 9.87 4.43 3.29
C GLY A 107 9.82 5.50 4.39
N ASN A 108 9.56 6.76 4.05
CA ASN A 108 9.42 7.82 5.06
C ASN A 108 7.99 7.90 5.59
N VAL A 109 7.85 8.15 6.90
CA VAL A 109 6.53 8.37 7.50
C VAL A 109 5.91 9.65 6.93
N SER A 110 4.64 9.56 6.51
CA SER A 110 3.89 10.70 6.00
C SER A 110 2.40 10.57 6.30
N SER A 111 1.76 11.69 6.60
CA SER A 111 0.29 11.79 6.67
C SER A 111 -0.33 12.31 5.38
N ASN A 112 0.49 12.70 4.40
CA ASN A 112 0.00 13.21 3.11
C ASN A 112 -0.47 12.03 2.23
N PRO A 113 -1.77 11.92 1.91
CA PRO A 113 -2.30 10.84 1.10
C PRO A 113 -1.69 10.77 -0.31
N ASP A 114 -1.25 11.89 -0.88
CA ASP A 114 -0.65 11.88 -2.22
C ASP A 114 0.74 11.21 -2.25
N LEU A 115 1.40 11.11 -1.09
CA LEU A 115 2.68 10.41 -0.96
C LEU A 115 2.50 8.96 -0.53
N THR A 116 1.49 8.68 0.31
CA THR A 116 1.26 7.33 0.88
C THR A 116 0.37 6.45 0.01
N HIS A 117 -0.43 7.02 -0.90
CA HIS A 117 -1.08 6.26 -1.99
C HIS A 117 -0.10 6.05 -3.13
N ILE A 118 0.76 5.05 -3.00
CA ILE A 118 1.82 4.76 -3.96
C ILE A 118 1.18 4.14 -5.21
N GLY A 119 1.05 4.94 -6.27
CA GLY A 119 0.40 4.53 -7.51
C GLY A 119 1.15 3.39 -8.23
N ILE A 120 0.44 2.37 -8.66
CA ILE A 120 0.95 1.24 -9.45
C ILE A 120 0.18 1.13 -10.78
N LYS A 121 0.66 0.30 -11.70
CA LYS A 121 -0.04 0.09 -12.98
C LYS A 121 -1.37 -0.60 -12.73
N ASN A 122 -2.43 -0.04 -13.30
CA ASN A 122 -3.72 -0.69 -13.38
C ASN A 122 -3.60 -2.05 -14.10
N PRO A 123 -4.19 -3.14 -13.57
CA PRO A 123 -4.30 -4.41 -14.27
C PRO A 123 -4.97 -4.26 -15.64
N SER A 124 -4.62 -5.08 -16.63
CA SER A 124 -5.19 -4.98 -17.99
C SER A 124 -6.71 -5.20 -18.03
N ASN A 125 -7.24 -6.00 -17.12
CA ASN A 125 -8.67 -6.25 -16.94
C ASN A 125 -9.38 -5.18 -16.09
N TYR A 126 -8.70 -4.09 -15.71
CA TYR A 126 -9.27 -3.02 -14.91
C TYR A 126 -10.56 -2.43 -15.51
N PRO A 127 -10.66 -2.15 -16.83
CA PRO A 127 -11.90 -1.70 -17.43
C PRO A 127 -13.04 -2.71 -17.30
N SER A 128 -12.76 -4.00 -17.40
CA SER A 128 -13.77 -5.05 -17.26
C SER A 128 -14.25 -5.21 -15.81
N VAL A 129 -13.33 -5.13 -14.84
CA VAL A 129 -13.64 -5.32 -13.41
C VAL A 129 -14.29 -4.07 -12.81
N ARG A 130 -13.90 -2.88 -13.28
CA ARG A 130 -14.34 -1.59 -12.70
C ARG A 130 -15.29 -0.80 -13.58
N ASN A 131 -15.52 -1.24 -14.82
CA ASN A 131 -16.29 -0.53 -15.83
C ASN A 131 -15.81 0.92 -16.04
N ARG A 132 -14.48 1.11 -16.01
CA ARG A 132 -13.83 2.43 -16.08
C ARG A 132 -12.52 2.34 -16.88
N PRO A 133 -12.26 3.25 -17.84
CA PRO A 133 -10.97 3.27 -18.51
C PRO A 133 -9.84 3.59 -17.53
N HIS A 134 -8.61 3.21 -17.89
CA HIS A 134 -7.43 3.55 -17.12
C HIS A 134 -7.34 5.07 -16.92
N GLY A 135 -7.07 5.52 -15.68
CA GLY A 135 -6.90 6.94 -15.38
C GLY A 135 -8.19 7.79 -15.35
N SER A 136 -9.37 7.18 -15.44
CA SER A 136 -10.66 7.90 -15.55
C SER A 136 -11.27 8.38 -14.22
N GLY A 137 -10.44 8.70 -13.22
CA GLY A 137 -10.91 9.48 -12.07
C GLY A 137 -11.27 10.88 -12.54
N ARG A 138 -12.44 11.04 -13.14
CA ARG A 138 -13.01 12.34 -13.48
C ARG A 138 -13.42 13.02 -12.18
#